data_AF-A0A9N8WLP1-F1
#
_entry.id   AF-A0A9N8WLP1-F1
#
_cell.length_a   1.000
_cell.length_b   1.000
_cell.length_c   1.000
_cell.angle_alpha   90.00
_cell.angle_beta   90.00
_cell.angle_gamma   90.00
#
_symmetry.space_group_name_H-M   'P 1'
#
loop_
_entity.id
_entity.type
_entity.pdbx_description
1 polymer ?
#
loop_
_entity_poly.entity_id
_entity_poly.type
_entity_poly.pdbx_seq_one_letter_code
_entity_poly.pdbx_strand_id
1 'polypeptide(L)'
;HQLGWICIDFFNNHYSFKASLMNWPSITYTEMYVLFTALLVSPHSSSINIFSDNQATINRFFKYVLNNDLSARKFEKIPNYFI
;
A
#
# COMPACT_ATOMS: atom_id res chain seq x y z
N HIS A 1 11.79 8.54 5.21
CA HIS A 1 10.65 9.39 4.79
C HIS A 1 9.55 9.32 5.85
N GLN A 2 8.94 10.45 6.20
CA GLN A 2 7.76 10.47 7.08
C GLN A 2 6.50 10.20 6.28
N LEU A 3 5.56 9.52 6.93
CA LEU A 3 4.27 9.15 6.40
C LEU A 3 3.17 9.55 7.37
N GLY A 4 1.99 9.83 6.84
CA GLY A 4 0.81 9.99 7.65
C GLY A 4 -0.47 9.80 6.84
N TRP A 5 -1.52 9.40 7.54
CA TRP A 5 -2.86 9.29 6.99
C TRP A 5 -3.89 9.64 8.06
N ILE A 6 -5.11 9.94 7.60
CA ILE A 6 -6.25 10.23 8.46
C ILE A 6 -7.32 9.21 8.12
N CYS A 7 -7.83 8.53 9.15
CA CYS A 7 -9.02 7.71 9.06
C CYS A 7 -10.20 8.49 9.63
N ILE A 8 -11.34 8.43 8.95
CA ILE A 8 -12.60 9.05 9.38
C ILE A 8 -13.60 7.91 9.52
N ASP A 9 -14.18 7.76 10.71
CA ASP A 9 -15.20 6.75 10.94
C ASP A 9 -16.62 7.24 10.59
N PHE A 10 -17.61 6.37 10.78
CA PHE A 10 -19.01 6.69 10.53
C PHE A 10 -19.56 7.83 11.40
N PHE A 11 -19.00 8.02 12.61
CA PHE A 11 -19.37 9.07 13.54
C PHE A 11 -18.61 10.38 13.31
N ASN A 12 -17.86 10.48 12.21
CA ASN A 12 -17.02 11.62 11.87
C ASN A 12 -15.90 11.86 12.91
N ASN A 13 -15.44 10.81 13.58
CA ASN A 13 -14.24 10.87 14.41
C ASN A 13 -13.00 10.79 13.52
N HIS A 14 -12.03 11.66 13.80
CA HIS A 14 -10.80 11.75 13.04
C HIS A 14 -9.65 11.07 13.79
N TYR A 15 -9.03 10.09 13.16
CA TYR A 15 -7.85 9.39 13.67
C TYR A 15 -6.66 9.70 12.79
N SER A 16 -5.66 10.41 13.33
CA SER A 16 -4.42 10.71 12.62
C SER A 16 -3.34 9.72 12.98
N PHE A 17 -2.72 9.13 11.96
CA PHE A 17 -1.62 8.20 12.10
C PHE A 17 -0.39 8.77 11.42
N LYS A 18 0.78 8.52 12.02
CA LYS A 18 2.07 8.91 11.46
C LYS A 18 3.06 7.76 11.62
N ALA A 19 3.90 7.58 10.63
CA ALA A 19 4.95 6.57 10.62
C ALA A 19 6.23 7.12 9.99
N SER A 20 7.33 6.44 10.25
CA SER A 20 8.63 6.72 9.64
C SER A 20 9.14 5.45 8.98
N LEU A 21 9.52 5.55 7.71
CA LEU A 21 10.19 4.48 6.98
C LEU A 21 11.68 4.82 6.83
N MET A 22 12.53 3.89 7.26
CA MET A 22 13.97 3.90 7.00
C MET A 22 14.32 3.03 5.81
N ASN A 23 15.35 3.41 5.05
CA ASN A 23 15.96 2.63 3.96
C ASN A 23 15.10 2.41 2.70
N TRP A 24 14.05 3.21 2.48
CA TRP A 24 13.23 3.14 1.26
C TRP A 24 13.50 4.33 0.32
N PRO A 25 13.91 4.07 -0.94
CA PRO A 25 14.45 5.11 -1.80
C PRO A 25 13.42 5.94 -2.56
N SER A 26 12.13 5.57 -2.55
CA SER A 26 11.12 6.27 -3.36
C SER A 26 9.86 6.67 -2.61
N ILE A 27 9.33 7.83 -2.99
CA ILE A 27 8.06 8.38 -2.49
C ILE A 27 6.89 7.44 -2.79
N THR A 28 6.88 6.80 -3.96
CA THR A 28 5.81 5.87 -4.38
C THR A 28 5.77 4.61 -3.54
N TYR A 29 6.93 4.08 -3.10
CA TYR A 29 6.95 2.97 -2.14
C TYR A 29 6.42 3.43 -0.79
N THR A 30 6.78 4.64 -0.40
CA THR A 30 6.40 5.23 0.88
C THR A 30 4.87 5.36 0.96
N GLU A 31 4.21 5.90 -0.07
CA GLU A 31 2.75 5.95 -0.12
C GLU A 31 2.05 4.59 -0.24
N MET A 32 2.68 3.61 -0.90
CA MET A 32 2.17 2.24 -0.88
C MET A 32 2.07 1.68 0.54
N TYR A 33 3.07 1.94 1.37
CA TYR A 33 3.03 1.55 2.77
C TYR A 33 1.92 2.27 3.52
N VAL A 34 1.65 3.55 3.25
CA VAL A 34 0.50 4.26 3.84
C VAL A 34 -0.80 3.54 3.53
N LEU A 35 -0.98 3.13 2.26
CA LEU A 35 -2.19 2.43 1.84
C LEU A 35 -2.31 1.07 2.54
N PHE A 36 -1.22 0.31 2.65
CA PHE A 36 -1.22 -0.96 3.37
C PHE A 36 -1.47 -0.78 4.87
N THR A 37 -0.85 0.20 5.51
CA THR A 37 -1.05 0.43 6.95
C THR A 37 -2.45 0.96 7.25
N ALA A 38 -3.04 1.76 6.35
CA ALA A 38 -4.44 2.18 6.46
C ALA A 38 -5.40 0.96 6.40
N LEU A 39 -5.15 0.02 5.49
CA LEU A 39 -5.92 -1.23 5.41
C LEU A 39 -5.73 -2.11 6.65
N LEU A 40 -4.50 -2.24 7.17
CA LEU A 40 -4.20 -3.05 8.36
C LEU A 40 -4.86 -2.53 9.63
N VAL A 41 -4.97 -1.20 9.78
CA VAL A 41 -5.61 -0.57 10.94
C VAL A 41 -7.14 -0.66 10.84
N SER A 42 -7.68 -0.88 9.65
CA SER A 42 -9.12 -0.90 9.44
C SER A 42 -9.74 -2.18 10.02
N PRO A 43 -10.98 -2.10 10.55
CA PRO A 43 -11.67 -3.27 11.10
C PRO A 43 -11.85 -4.38 10.07
N HIS A 44 -11.79 -5.63 10.51
CA HIS A 44 -12.04 -6.77 9.64
C HIS A 44 -13.46 -6.69 9.04
N SER A 45 -13.59 -7.07 7.76
CA SER A 45 -14.87 -7.04 7.02
C SER A 45 -15.54 -5.66 6.91
N SER A 46 -14.80 -4.57 7.17
CA SER A 46 -15.30 -3.22 6.92
C SER A 46 -15.16 -2.82 5.45
N SER A 47 -16.08 -1.97 4.97
CA SER A 47 -15.96 -1.32 3.67
C SER A 47 -15.21 0.00 3.85
N ILE A 48 -14.04 0.13 3.22
CA ILE A 48 -13.13 1.26 3.41
C ILE A 48 -12.98 2.00 2.08
N ASN A 49 -13.17 3.32 2.10
CA ASN A 49 -12.87 4.19 0.99
C ASN A 49 -11.54 4.91 1.25
N ILE A 50 -10.53 4.64 0.43
CA ILE A 50 -9.21 5.26 0.53
C ILE A 50 -9.06 6.29 -0.57
N PHE A 51 -8.72 7.53 -0.19
CA PHE A 51 -8.46 8.62 -1.11
C PHE A 51 -6.96 8.92 -1.16
N SER A 52 -6.40 8.96 -2.36
CA SER A 52 -5.00 9.35 -2.63
C SER A 52 -4.99 10.20 -3.89
N ASP A 53 -4.19 11.25 -3.90
CA ASP A 53 -3.95 12.11 -5.06
C ASP A 53 -2.85 11.57 -5.99
N ASN A 54 -2.08 10.59 -5.53
CA ASN A 54 -1.01 10.00 -6.33
C ASN A 54 -1.52 8.87 -7.23
N GLN A 55 -1.73 9.22 -8.49
CA GLN A 55 -2.16 8.28 -9.52
C GLN A 55 -1.18 7.11 -9.72
N ALA A 56 0.12 7.30 -9.49
CA ALA A 56 1.11 6.22 -9.61
C ALA A 56 0.90 5.15 -8.52
N THR A 57 0.57 5.58 -7.30
CA THR A 57 0.24 4.69 -6.18
C THR A 57 -1.06 3.95 -6.47
N ILE A 58 -2.11 4.63 -6.90
CA ILE A 58 -3.40 4.02 -7.28
C ILE A 58 -3.19 2.95 -8.37
N ASN A 59 -2.55 3.31 -9.47
CA ASN A 59 -2.34 2.41 -10.61
C ASN A 59 -1.55 1.16 -10.20
N ARG A 60 -0.51 1.34 -9.39
CA ARG A 60 0.33 0.23 -8.95
C ARG A 60 -0.43 -0.69 -7.97
N PHE A 61 -1.32 -0.15 -7.13
CA PHE A 61 -2.13 -0.95 -6.21
C PHE A 61 -3.12 -1.81 -6.97
N PHE A 62 -3.88 -1.21 -7.89
CA PHE A 62 -4.78 -1.97 -8.77
C PHE A 62 -4.03 -2.99 -9.62
N LYS A 63 -2.81 -2.65 -10.09
CA LYS A 63 -1.97 -3.62 -10.79
C LYS A 63 -1.62 -4.83 -9.92
N TYR A 64 -1.34 -4.65 -8.63
CA TYR A 64 -1.07 -5.76 -7.70
C TYR A 64 -2.33 -6.59 -7.40
N VAL A 65 -3.47 -5.94 -7.17
CA VAL A 65 -4.74 -6.63 -6.86
C VAL A 65 -5.25 -7.43 -8.07
N LEU A 66 -5.17 -6.85 -9.27
CA LEU A 66 -5.67 -7.47 -10.50
C LEU A 66 -4.68 -8.48 -11.09
N ASN A 67 -3.38 -8.23 -10.99
CA ASN A 67 -2.34 -9.16 -11.44
C ASN A 67 -1.73 -9.85 -10.22
N ASN A 68 -2.45 -10.84 -9.70
CA ASN A 68 -1.89 -11.82 -8.76
C ASN A 68 -0.78 -12.66 -9.43
N ASP A 69 -0.64 -12.55 -10.75
CA ASP A 69 0.39 -13.21 -11.51
C ASP A 69 1.70 -12.42 -11.46
N LEU A 70 2.70 -13.06 -10.84
CA LEU A 70 4.05 -12.99 -11.36
C LEU A 70 3.96 -13.29 -12.87
N SER A 71 3.88 -12.24 -13.70
CA SER A 71 4.07 -12.36 -15.15
C SER A 71 5.18 -13.38 -15.41
N ALA A 72 5.05 -14.26 -16.41
CA ALA A 72 6.05 -15.28 -16.73
C ALA A 72 7.50 -14.72 -16.72
N ARG A 73 7.68 -13.46 -17.15
CA ARG A 73 8.96 -12.73 -17.11
C ARG A 73 9.53 -12.44 -15.72
N LYS A 74 8.68 -12.32 -14.69
CA LYS A 74 9.09 -12.18 -13.27
C LYS A 74 9.43 -13.55 -12.68
N PHE A 75 8.75 -14.62 -13.09
CA PHE A 75 9.05 -15.99 -12.67
C PHE A 75 10.41 -16.46 -13.22
N GLU A 76 10.70 -16.18 -14.48
CA GLU A 76 12.00 -16.49 -15.11
C GLU A 76 13.19 -15.70 -14.53
N LYS A 77 12.91 -14.66 -13.73
CA LYS A 77 13.93 -13.90 -13.00
C LYS A 77 14.18 -14.42 -11.59
N ILE A 78 13.49 -15.48 -11.16
CA ILE A 78 13.81 -16.19 -9.92
C ILE A 78 15.12 -16.97 -10.18
N PRO A 79 16.21 -16.64 -9.48
CA PRO A 79 17.50 -17.24 -9.78
C PRO A 79 17.54 -18.72 -9.30
N ASN A 80 17.95 -19.62 -10.19
CA ASN A 80 17.96 -21.08 -9.99
C ASN A 80 19.04 -21.65 -9.03
N TYR A 81 19.69 -20.86 -8.17
CA TYR A 81 20.86 -21.36 -7.41
C TYR A 81 20.56 -21.97 -6.02
N PHE A 82 19.30 -22.34 -5.72
CA PHE A 82 18.93 -23.04 -4.47
C PHE A 82 18.15 -24.35 -4.70
N ILE A 83 18.38 -25.05 -5.82
CA ILE A 83 17.91 -26.44 -6.02
C ILE A 83 19.12 -27.37 -5.96
#